data_AF-A0A2M6Z7R5-F1
#
_entry.id   AF-A0A2M6Z7R5-F1
#
_cell.length_a   1.000
_cell.length_b   1.000
_cell.length_c   1.000
_cell.angle_alpha   90.00
_cell.angle_beta   90.00
_cell.angle_gamma   90.00
#
_symmetry.space_group_name_H-M   'P 1'
#
loop_
_entity.id
_entity.type
_entity.pdbx_description
1 polymer ?
#
loop_
_entity_poly.entity_id
_entity_poly.type
_entity_poly.pdbx_seq_one_letter_code
_entity_poly.pdbx_strand_id
1 'polypeptide(L)'
;MLTRLKKSFYDLLFFASFLSFLLLFNSTVTYAGSAGSTGAAFLELGIGARAAGRGFADCAWADDVYGVYFNPAGIATLKRQELGFTHNTMFLDLDYNTLGFVYPFEDQGAIALNALYVDLGSVERREIAAGGGPTGILGNANGWDFALSGTYARTVTEFLDLGMTLKFINESLDDYSASAVAVDLGAKWRPPVPGFTVGVSLSNIGTRLKFVSEREELPITLRTGLGYRSPGGRWGVAGDLIYTKNQDLDGAIGGEVWVWPEHLAFRAGANSTADIANGFTIGAGFKWSDLTFDYAFIPFGDIGDQNLISLAYQFGAPRERVYRRTERRQAETSKPTATVIQQPVSTQRVLYGAWILPLRYEAGPADYEWLAFATAEVISSDWKSQNALANSLESARFKVEGMCWASNGTFTISAIARDLISGSATIFNSAGDVENPFEVWRDLEQKLSTYLALQGMNVRPPAPPRPRATMEMPVENAPLPTAVQPQEAPLPPPPPVQEPTRIVEEKPEPKGVTVSRILEYGSTVSNELSRSILESLKRALDGAGILNDERSAAFRFESTYSELSDGTLVVYGRVIDRATGIPIGTIEIYGSRRNIRSLGGRIADAIMVKIPR
;
A
#
# COMPACT_ATOMS: atom_id res chain seq x y z
N MET A 1 18.30 0.85 -24.35
CA MET A 1 17.00 0.45 -24.96
C MET A 1 16.33 -0.69 -24.19
N LEU A 2 17.05 -1.78 -23.84
CA LEU A 2 16.49 -2.89 -23.06
C LEU A 2 16.06 -2.55 -21.61
N THR A 3 16.70 -1.59 -20.93
CA THR A 3 16.32 -1.16 -19.57
C THR A 3 15.07 -0.28 -19.52
N ARG A 4 14.83 0.55 -20.54
CA ARG A 4 13.53 1.24 -20.74
C ARG A 4 12.41 0.23 -21.05
N LEU A 5 12.72 -0.83 -21.79
CA LEU A 5 11.82 -1.98 -21.98
C LEU A 5 11.57 -2.76 -20.67
N LYS A 6 12.59 -2.97 -19.82
CA LYS A 6 12.44 -3.68 -18.54
C LYS A 6 11.66 -2.90 -17.48
N LYS A 7 11.85 -1.59 -17.36
CA LYS A 7 11.07 -0.76 -16.42
C LYS A 7 9.61 -0.65 -16.87
N SER A 8 9.40 -0.47 -18.18
CA SER A 8 8.07 -0.59 -18.78
C SER A 8 7.46 -1.99 -18.62
N PHE A 9 8.28 -3.04 -18.55
CA PHE A 9 7.84 -4.42 -18.34
C PHE A 9 7.48 -4.71 -16.88
N TYR A 10 8.20 -4.15 -15.90
CA TYR A 10 7.84 -4.27 -14.48
C TYR A 10 6.67 -3.38 -14.09
N ASP A 11 6.54 -2.19 -14.68
CA ASP A 11 5.34 -1.36 -14.54
C ASP A 11 4.14 -2.06 -15.20
N LEU A 12 4.33 -2.75 -16.33
CA LEU A 12 3.31 -3.60 -16.96
C LEU A 12 3.00 -4.87 -16.15
N LEU A 13 3.99 -5.49 -15.48
CA LEU A 13 3.80 -6.66 -14.63
C LEU A 13 3.11 -6.30 -13.31
N PHE A 14 3.41 -5.11 -12.76
CA PHE A 14 2.78 -4.57 -11.58
C PHE A 14 1.35 -4.10 -11.90
N PHE A 15 1.14 -3.44 -13.04
CA PHE A 15 -0.19 -3.09 -13.54
C PHE A 15 -1.00 -4.35 -13.88
N ALA A 16 -0.38 -5.40 -14.44
CA ALA A 16 -1.04 -6.68 -14.72
C ALA A 16 -1.33 -7.48 -13.44
N SER A 17 -0.45 -7.49 -12.44
CA SER A 17 -0.70 -8.14 -11.14
C SER A 17 -1.73 -7.37 -10.33
N PHE A 18 -1.75 -6.04 -10.43
CA PHE A 18 -2.73 -5.17 -9.80
C PHE A 18 -4.11 -5.25 -10.49
N LEU A 19 -4.14 -5.36 -11.82
CA LEU A 19 -5.35 -5.62 -12.60
C LEU A 19 -5.86 -7.06 -12.36
N SER A 20 -4.98 -8.04 -12.17
CA SER A 20 -5.35 -9.40 -11.74
C SER A 20 -5.89 -9.41 -10.31
N PHE A 21 -5.36 -8.58 -9.41
CA PHE A 21 -5.87 -8.39 -8.06
C PHE A 21 -7.25 -7.68 -8.04
N LEU A 22 -7.46 -6.70 -8.93
CA LEU A 22 -8.78 -6.06 -9.16
C LEU A 22 -9.79 -7.04 -9.79
N LEU A 23 -9.34 -7.92 -10.68
CA LEU A 23 -10.15 -8.99 -11.29
C LEU A 23 -10.47 -10.13 -10.31
N LEU A 24 -9.64 -10.37 -9.29
CA LEU A 24 -9.90 -11.36 -8.24
C LEU A 24 -10.82 -10.84 -7.11
N PHE A 25 -11.01 -9.52 -7.00
CA PHE A 25 -12.01 -8.90 -6.12
C PHE A 25 -13.45 -8.97 -6.66
N ASN A 26 -13.65 -9.49 -7.87
CA ASN A 26 -14.98 -9.80 -8.43
C ASN A 26 -15.59 -11.12 -7.93
N SER A 27 -15.00 -11.74 -6.90
CA SER A 27 -15.61 -12.90 -6.25
C SER A 27 -16.65 -12.40 -5.24
N THR A 28 -17.84 -12.09 -5.74
CA THR A 28 -19.01 -11.70 -4.94
C THR A 28 -19.19 -12.67 -3.77
N VAL A 29 -19.07 -12.14 -2.56
CA VAL A 29 -19.65 -12.76 -1.36
C VAL A 29 -21.15 -12.52 -1.47
N THR A 30 -21.86 -13.47 -2.08
CA THR A 30 -23.33 -13.53 -1.97
C THR A 30 -23.65 -14.10 -0.60
N TYR A 31 -23.66 -13.25 0.42
CA TYR A 31 -24.64 -13.42 1.49
C TYR A 31 -25.96 -12.89 0.93
N ALA A 32 -27.04 -13.62 1.15
CA ALA A 32 -28.38 -13.16 0.80
C ALA A 32 -29.11 -12.87 2.11
N GLY A 33 -28.99 -11.63 2.59
CA GLY A 33 -29.83 -11.05 3.60
C GLY A 33 -31.16 -10.68 2.97
N SER A 34 -32.28 -10.95 3.65
CA SER A 34 -33.55 -10.36 3.23
C SER A 34 -33.40 -8.84 3.20
N ALA A 35 -33.56 -8.24 2.01
CA ALA A 35 -33.57 -6.79 1.83
C ALA A 35 -34.60 -6.16 2.80
N GLY A 36 -34.11 -5.49 3.83
CA GLY A 36 -34.93 -4.64 4.68
C GLY A 36 -35.03 -3.25 4.06
N SER A 37 -36.23 -2.66 4.04
CA SER A 37 -36.39 -1.25 3.67
C SER A 37 -35.86 -0.34 4.79
N THR A 38 -34.81 0.41 4.52
CA THR A 38 -34.36 1.56 5.32
C THR A 38 -35.04 2.83 4.79
N GLY A 39 -35.39 3.75 5.67
CA GLY A 39 -35.90 5.08 5.26
C GLY A 39 -34.72 5.99 4.90
N ALA A 40 -34.92 7.01 4.06
CA ALA A 40 -33.82 7.84 3.53
C ALA A 40 -32.74 7.06 2.77
N ALA A 41 -33.17 6.19 1.84
CA ALA A 41 -32.30 5.46 0.93
C ALA A 41 -31.37 6.39 0.12
N PHE A 42 -31.76 7.66 -0.09
CA PHE A 42 -30.93 8.66 -0.75
C PHE A 42 -29.59 8.92 -0.02
N LEU A 43 -29.49 8.61 1.27
CA LEU A 43 -28.25 8.74 2.05
C LEU A 43 -27.20 7.69 1.66
N GLU A 44 -27.59 6.64 0.96
CA GLU A 44 -26.70 5.59 0.44
C GLU A 44 -26.14 5.95 -0.95
N LEU A 45 -26.68 7.01 -1.58
CA LEU A 45 -26.16 7.53 -2.84
C LEU A 45 -24.85 8.28 -2.59
N GLY A 46 -23.76 7.74 -3.11
CA GLY A 46 -22.44 8.34 -2.98
C GLY A 46 -22.31 9.68 -3.70
N ILE A 47 -21.51 10.59 -3.13
CA ILE A 47 -21.19 11.90 -3.74
C ILE A 47 -19.79 11.94 -4.34
N GLY A 48 -19.59 12.85 -5.28
CA GLY A 48 -18.29 13.20 -5.84
C GLY A 48 -17.82 12.28 -6.98
N ALA A 49 -17.57 12.85 -8.15
CA ALA A 49 -17.16 12.14 -9.37
C ALA A 49 -15.80 11.45 -9.20
N ARG A 50 -14.90 12.06 -8.41
CA ARG A 50 -13.64 11.43 -8.07
C ARG A 50 -13.83 10.13 -7.27
N ALA A 51 -14.74 10.11 -6.30
CA ALA A 51 -15.06 8.89 -5.55
C ALA A 51 -15.81 7.88 -6.42
N ALA A 52 -16.83 8.34 -7.16
CA ALA A 52 -17.59 7.53 -8.10
C ALA A 52 -16.71 6.81 -9.12
N GLY A 53 -15.75 7.50 -9.75
CA GLY A 53 -14.82 6.89 -10.71
C GLY A 53 -13.84 5.87 -10.10
N ARG A 54 -13.81 5.73 -8.78
CA ARG A 54 -13.01 4.75 -8.02
C ARG A 54 -13.92 3.74 -7.31
N GLY A 55 -15.12 3.49 -7.84
CA GLY A 55 -16.08 2.56 -7.24
C GLY A 55 -16.59 2.99 -5.87
N PHE A 56 -16.51 4.29 -5.52
CA PHE A 56 -16.82 4.80 -4.19
C PHE A 56 -15.94 4.24 -3.05
N ALA A 57 -14.74 3.73 -3.36
CA ALA A 57 -13.73 3.35 -2.36
C ALA A 57 -12.94 4.59 -1.90
N ASP A 58 -13.44 5.28 -0.87
CA ASP A 58 -12.87 6.56 -0.43
C ASP A 58 -12.76 6.76 1.08
N CYS A 59 -13.19 5.81 1.91
CA CYS A 59 -13.14 5.95 3.39
C CYS A 59 -11.74 6.30 3.92
N ALA A 60 -10.71 5.69 3.34
CA ALA A 60 -9.32 5.90 3.72
C ALA A 60 -8.73 7.22 3.21
N TRP A 61 -9.24 7.76 2.11
CA TRP A 61 -8.71 8.96 1.51
C TRP A 61 -9.52 10.18 1.95
N ALA A 62 -10.79 10.24 1.55
CA ALA A 62 -11.78 11.24 1.97
C ALA A 62 -11.20 12.66 2.05
N ASP A 63 -10.34 13.04 1.09
CA ASP A 63 -9.45 14.19 1.20
C ASP A 63 -9.81 15.34 0.27
N ASP A 64 -11.11 15.51 0.06
CA ASP A 64 -11.73 16.65 -0.63
C ASP A 64 -13.06 17.02 0.07
N VAL A 65 -13.74 18.04 -0.44
CA VAL A 65 -15.02 18.53 0.09
C VAL A 65 -16.14 17.47 0.07
N TYR A 66 -16.07 16.50 -0.84
CA TYR A 66 -17.05 15.41 -0.97
C TYR A 66 -16.71 14.24 -0.02
N GLY A 67 -15.44 14.09 0.34
CA GLY A 67 -14.92 13.06 1.24
C GLY A 67 -15.64 12.96 2.59
N VAL A 68 -16.26 14.05 3.06
CA VAL A 68 -17.06 14.10 4.31
C VAL A 68 -18.14 13.01 4.34
N TYR A 69 -18.76 12.69 3.19
CA TYR A 69 -19.77 11.64 3.08
C TYR A 69 -19.20 10.26 3.44
N PHE A 70 -17.98 9.96 3.00
CA PHE A 70 -17.34 8.67 3.22
C PHE A 70 -16.69 8.57 4.59
N ASN A 71 -16.03 9.65 5.04
CA ASN A 71 -15.38 9.69 6.35
C ASN A 71 -15.23 11.14 6.85
N PRO A 72 -15.94 11.53 7.93
CA PRO A 72 -15.82 12.86 8.54
C PRO A 72 -14.39 13.26 8.93
N ALA A 73 -13.51 12.29 9.28
CA ALA A 73 -12.11 12.57 9.61
C ALA A 73 -11.28 13.04 8.40
N GLY A 74 -11.80 12.84 7.19
CA GLY A 74 -11.18 13.17 5.92
C GLY A 74 -10.64 14.60 5.82
N ILE A 75 -11.46 15.57 6.25
CA ILE A 75 -11.17 17.00 6.16
C ILE A 75 -10.12 17.49 7.16
N ALA A 76 -9.77 16.69 8.17
CA ALA A 76 -8.82 17.06 9.21
C ALA A 76 -7.43 17.41 8.67
N THR A 77 -7.06 16.88 7.49
CA THR A 77 -5.77 17.10 6.83
C THR A 77 -5.82 18.12 5.69
N LEU A 78 -6.99 18.64 5.33
CA LEU A 78 -7.12 19.64 4.27
C LEU A 78 -6.37 20.92 4.62
N LYS A 79 -5.74 21.54 3.62
CA LYS A 79 -4.85 22.70 3.83
C LYS A 79 -5.48 24.03 3.44
N ARG A 80 -6.44 24.01 2.50
CA ARG A 80 -7.06 25.21 1.93
C ARG A 80 -8.57 25.12 2.05
N GLN A 81 -9.21 26.27 1.93
CA GLN A 81 -10.66 26.33 1.86
C GLN A 81 -11.10 25.71 0.53
N GLU A 82 -12.22 25.01 0.53
CA GLU A 82 -12.71 24.32 -0.66
C GLU A 82 -14.21 24.47 -0.77
N LEU A 83 -14.68 24.86 -1.96
CA LEU A 83 -16.10 24.86 -2.33
C LEU A 83 -16.31 23.78 -3.38
N GLY A 84 -17.31 22.92 -3.19
CA GLY A 84 -17.62 21.82 -4.09
C GLY A 84 -19.09 21.81 -4.50
N PHE A 85 -19.34 21.44 -5.75
CA PHE A 85 -20.67 21.18 -6.26
C PHE A 85 -20.68 19.89 -7.09
N THR A 86 -21.69 19.05 -6.88
CA THR A 86 -21.94 17.86 -7.72
C THR A 86 -23.32 17.91 -8.33
N HIS A 87 -23.41 17.47 -9.57
CA HIS A 87 -24.68 17.19 -10.25
C HIS A 87 -24.62 15.77 -10.80
N ASN A 88 -25.65 15.00 -10.52
CA ASN A 88 -25.73 13.60 -10.86
C ASN A 88 -27.10 13.32 -11.48
N THR A 89 -27.08 12.91 -12.74
CA THR A 89 -28.28 12.45 -13.44
C THR A 89 -28.29 10.94 -13.39
N MET A 90 -29.31 10.37 -12.76
CA MET A 90 -29.56 8.94 -12.68
C MET A 90 -30.66 8.51 -13.65
N PHE A 91 -30.88 7.21 -13.73
CA PHE A 91 -32.03 6.64 -14.41
C PHE A 91 -33.36 7.16 -13.83
N LEU A 92 -34.45 7.04 -14.59
CA LEU A 92 -35.79 7.53 -14.22
C LEU A 92 -35.88 9.05 -13.98
N ASP A 93 -35.02 9.83 -14.64
CA ASP A 93 -34.97 11.30 -14.54
C ASP A 93 -34.77 11.81 -13.10
N LEU A 94 -34.08 11.02 -12.27
CA LEU A 94 -33.72 11.39 -10.91
C LEU A 94 -32.47 12.27 -10.91
N ASP A 95 -32.61 13.48 -10.37
CA ASP A 95 -31.52 14.43 -10.22
C ASP A 95 -31.04 14.52 -8.77
N TYR A 96 -29.73 14.40 -8.59
CA TYR A 96 -29.08 14.38 -7.29
C TYR A 96 -27.95 15.42 -7.23
N ASN A 97 -28.05 16.36 -6.28
CA ASN A 97 -27.18 17.52 -6.20
C ASN A 97 -26.57 17.66 -4.82
N THR A 98 -25.28 18.00 -4.76
CA THR A 98 -24.59 18.30 -3.50
C THR A 98 -23.83 19.60 -3.59
N LEU A 99 -23.89 20.42 -2.54
CA LEU A 99 -23.09 21.62 -2.35
C LEU A 99 -22.34 21.51 -1.04
N GLY A 100 -21.02 21.62 -1.09
CA GLY A 100 -20.15 21.49 0.07
C GLY A 100 -19.18 22.65 0.22
N PHE A 101 -18.83 22.97 1.45
CA PHE A 101 -17.82 23.96 1.79
C PHE A 101 -16.97 23.47 2.96
N VAL A 102 -15.63 23.57 2.83
CA VAL A 102 -14.68 23.25 3.89
C VAL A 102 -13.87 24.48 4.27
N TYR A 103 -13.72 24.68 5.58
CA TYR A 103 -12.84 25.69 6.15
C TYR A 103 -11.83 25.06 7.14
N PRO A 104 -10.55 24.93 6.77
CA PRO A 104 -9.51 24.47 7.68
C PRO A 104 -8.99 25.62 8.57
N PHE A 105 -9.04 25.42 9.88
CA PHE A 105 -8.41 26.32 10.86
C PHE A 105 -6.92 25.98 11.00
N GLU A 106 -6.11 26.96 11.39
CA GLU A 106 -4.65 26.78 11.56
C GLU A 106 -4.30 25.67 12.56
N ASP A 107 -4.78 25.76 13.81
CA ASP A 107 -4.42 24.82 14.91
C ASP A 107 -5.61 24.03 15.49
N GLN A 108 -6.83 24.31 15.02
CA GLN A 108 -8.06 23.81 15.64
C GLN A 108 -8.78 22.72 14.86
N GLY A 109 -8.25 22.27 13.71
CA GLY A 109 -8.91 21.28 12.85
C GLY A 109 -9.55 21.93 11.63
N ALA A 110 -10.69 21.40 11.18
CA ALA A 110 -11.45 21.92 10.05
C ALA A 110 -12.95 21.75 10.31
N ILE A 111 -13.75 22.64 9.75
CA ILE A 111 -15.21 22.47 9.65
C ILE A 111 -15.62 22.28 8.20
N ALA A 112 -16.74 21.62 7.99
CA ALA A 112 -17.41 21.58 6.71
C ALA A 112 -18.93 21.75 6.85
N LEU A 113 -19.55 22.33 5.83
CA LEU A 113 -20.99 22.36 5.64
C LEU A 113 -21.31 21.64 4.34
N ASN A 114 -22.34 20.79 4.33
CA ASN A 114 -22.78 20.05 3.16
C ASN A 114 -24.30 20.10 3.07
N ALA A 115 -24.84 20.36 1.88
CA ALA A 115 -26.25 20.29 1.56
C ALA A 115 -26.44 19.34 0.39
N LEU A 116 -27.33 18.37 0.55
CA LEU A 116 -27.66 17.35 -0.42
C LEU A 116 -29.15 17.47 -0.73
N TYR A 117 -29.51 17.46 -2.01
CA TYR A 117 -30.88 17.53 -2.49
C TYR A 117 -31.11 16.49 -3.59
N VAL A 118 -32.22 15.74 -3.49
CA VAL A 118 -32.69 14.77 -4.48
C VAL A 118 -34.04 15.22 -4.98
N ASP A 119 -34.20 15.33 -6.29
CA ASP A 119 -35.50 15.50 -6.93
C ASP A 119 -36.01 14.12 -7.37
N LEU A 120 -37.15 13.68 -6.82
CA LEU A 120 -37.78 12.42 -7.19
C LEU A 120 -38.70 12.56 -8.41
N GLY A 121 -38.80 13.77 -8.97
CA GLY A 121 -39.65 14.09 -10.11
C GLY A 121 -41.12 14.22 -9.74
N SER A 122 -41.95 14.28 -10.80
CA SER A 122 -43.40 14.42 -10.68
C SER A 122 -44.12 13.27 -11.36
N VAL A 123 -45.05 12.63 -10.67
CA VAL A 123 -45.89 11.55 -11.21
C VAL A 123 -47.34 12.03 -11.33
N GLU A 124 -47.96 11.84 -12.48
CA GLU A 124 -49.37 12.17 -12.67
C GLU A 124 -50.26 11.27 -11.80
N ARG A 125 -51.07 11.89 -10.94
CA ARG A 125 -52.14 11.20 -10.20
C ARG A 125 -53.27 10.89 -11.17
N ARG A 126 -53.69 9.63 -11.25
CA ARG A 126 -54.80 9.19 -12.10
C ARG A 126 -55.92 8.59 -11.27
N GLU A 127 -57.16 8.92 -11.63
CA GLU A 127 -58.33 8.20 -11.15
C GLU A 127 -58.47 6.88 -11.93
N ILE A 128 -58.85 5.81 -11.24
CA ILE A 128 -59.02 4.48 -11.84
C ILE A 128 -60.50 4.09 -11.75
N ALA A 129 -61.12 3.75 -12.87
CA ALA A 129 -62.48 3.19 -12.90
C ALA A 129 -62.55 1.85 -12.16
N ALA A 130 -63.75 1.44 -11.76
CA ALA A 130 -64.00 0.11 -11.20
C ALA A 130 -63.54 -1.06 -12.12
N GLY A 131 -63.37 -0.82 -13.42
CA GLY A 131 -62.82 -1.77 -14.39
C GLY A 131 -61.29 -1.72 -14.59
N GLY A 132 -60.56 -0.92 -13.82
CA GLY A 132 -59.09 -0.83 -13.84
C GLY A 132 -58.48 0.14 -14.86
N GLY A 133 -59.29 0.77 -15.72
CA GLY A 133 -58.82 1.77 -16.69
C GLY A 133 -58.73 3.18 -16.09
N PRO A 134 -57.76 4.01 -16.50
CA PRO A 134 -57.67 5.39 -16.03
C PRO A 134 -58.83 6.25 -16.56
N THR A 135 -59.48 7.03 -15.69
CA THR A 135 -60.65 7.86 -16.04
C THR A 135 -60.37 9.35 -16.11
N GLY A 136 -59.39 9.84 -15.35
CA GLY A 136 -59.05 11.27 -15.29
C GLY A 136 -57.68 11.53 -14.65
N ILE A 137 -57.14 12.73 -14.88
CA ILE A 137 -55.89 13.21 -14.25
C ILE A 137 -56.27 14.11 -13.08
N LEU A 138 -55.72 13.86 -11.90
CA LEU A 138 -56.02 14.54 -10.63
C LEU A 138 -54.93 15.55 -10.20
N GLY A 139 -53.97 15.83 -11.09
CA GLY A 139 -52.78 16.65 -10.80
C GLY A 139 -51.52 15.79 -10.69
N ASN A 140 -50.43 16.35 -10.16
CA ASN A 140 -49.15 15.67 -9.99
C ASN A 140 -48.83 15.44 -8.52
N ALA A 141 -48.24 14.29 -8.20
CA ALA A 141 -47.55 14.04 -6.95
C ALA A 141 -46.06 14.30 -7.16
N ASN A 142 -45.44 15.07 -6.26
CA ASN A 142 -44.02 15.39 -6.33
C ASN A 142 -43.31 14.82 -5.10
N GLY A 143 -42.03 14.48 -5.24
CA GLY A 143 -41.21 14.05 -4.11
C GLY A 143 -39.83 14.71 -4.15
N TRP A 144 -39.28 14.98 -2.97
CA TRP A 144 -37.91 15.46 -2.84
C TRP A 144 -37.33 15.06 -1.49
N ASP A 145 -36.02 14.85 -1.47
CA ASP A 145 -35.28 14.55 -0.26
C ASP A 145 -34.16 15.56 -0.05
N PHE A 146 -33.87 15.85 1.21
CA PHE A 146 -32.90 16.87 1.60
C PHE A 146 -32.11 16.43 2.83
N ALA A 147 -30.80 16.69 2.82
CA ALA A 147 -29.96 16.59 4.00
C ALA A 147 -29.03 17.79 4.14
N LEU A 148 -29.02 18.39 5.33
CA LEU A 148 -28.08 19.44 5.72
C LEU A 148 -27.13 18.90 6.79
N SER A 149 -25.83 19.08 6.58
CA SER A 149 -24.78 18.48 7.39
C SER A 149 -23.75 19.50 7.85
N GLY A 150 -23.37 19.44 9.12
CA GLY A 150 -22.26 20.20 9.70
C GLY A 150 -21.20 19.25 10.26
N THR A 151 -19.96 19.42 9.83
CA THR A 151 -18.84 18.52 10.18
C THR A 151 -17.75 19.27 10.91
N TYR A 152 -17.13 18.62 11.89
CA TYR A 152 -15.89 19.06 12.51
C TYR A 152 -14.89 17.90 12.55
N ALA A 153 -13.64 18.15 12.16
CA ALA A 153 -12.59 17.15 12.21
C ALA A 153 -11.24 17.73 12.63
N ARG A 154 -10.42 16.90 13.29
CA ARG A 154 -9.12 17.31 13.82
C ARG A 154 -8.13 16.17 13.84
N THR A 155 -6.88 16.49 13.52
CA THR A 155 -5.72 15.65 13.83
C THR A 155 -5.48 15.63 15.34
N VAL A 156 -5.70 14.49 15.99
CA VAL A 156 -5.56 14.32 17.45
C VAL A 156 -4.13 13.89 17.83
N THR A 157 -3.54 13.03 17.01
CA THR A 157 -2.12 12.63 17.09
C THR A 157 -1.49 12.78 15.71
N GLU A 158 -0.16 12.68 15.60
CA GLU A 158 0.54 12.80 14.31
C GLU A 158 0.04 11.80 13.23
N PHE A 159 -0.52 10.67 13.67
CA PHE A 159 -1.01 9.58 12.82
C PHE A 159 -2.53 9.36 12.88
N LEU A 160 -3.27 10.05 13.74
CA LEU A 160 -4.72 9.82 13.93
C LEU A 160 -5.51 11.12 13.75
N ASP A 161 -6.43 11.08 12.80
CA ASP A 161 -7.42 12.11 12.55
C ASP A 161 -8.81 11.59 12.96
N LEU A 162 -9.60 12.41 13.64
CA LEU A 162 -10.97 12.10 14.03
C LEU A 162 -11.92 13.15 13.48
N GLY A 163 -13.16 12.76 13.17
CA GLY A 163 -14.20 13.68 12.72
C GLY A 163 -15.59 13.25 13.15
N MET A 164 -16.50 14.20 13.17
CA MET A 164 -17.91 14.02 13.50
C MET A 164 -18.76 14.91 12.63
N THR A 165 -19.90 14.39 12.17
CA THR A 165 -20.91 15.13 11.39
C THR A 165 -22.25 15.08 12.12
N LEU A 166 -22.95 16.20 12.17
CA LEU A 166 -24.36 16.27 12.54
C LEU A 166 -25.19 16.50 11.27
N LYS A 167 -26.24 15.71 11.06
CA LYS A 167 -27.14 15.78 9.91
C LYS A 167 -28.57 16.07 10.33
N PHE A 168 -29.24 16.93 9.57
CA PHE A 168 -30.68 17.08 9.54
C PHE A 168 -31.18 16.54 8.20
N ILE A 169 -32.13 15.61 8.25
CA ILE A 169 -32.67 14.87 7.11
C ILE A 169 -34.15 15.18 7.00
N ASN A 170 -34.63 15.43 5.78
CA ASN A 170 -36.04 15.63 5.50
C ASN A 170 -36.41 14.98 4.18
N GLU A 171 -37.46 14.17 4.20
CA GLU A 171 -38.08 13.60 3.01
C GLU A 171 -39.48 14.19 2.86
N SER A 172 -39.86 14.49 1.63
CA SER A 172 -41.20 14.94 1.27
C SER A 172 -41.70 14.05 0.17
N LEU A 173 -42.85 13.41 0.42
CA LEU A 173 -43.56 12.65 -0.59
C LEU A 173 -44.99 13.18 -0.63
N ASP A 174 -45.26 13.95 -1.68
CA ASP A 174 -46.56 14.54 -1.94
C ASP A 174 -47.03 15.45 -0.78
N ASP A 175 -48.16 15.14 -0.14
CA ASP A 175 -48.70 15.89 0.99
C ASP A 175 -48.08 15.50 2.35
N TYR A 176 -47.10 14.58 2.36
CA TYR A 176 -46.47 14.05 3.57
C TYR A 176 -45.00 14.40 3.65
N SER A 177 -44.50 14.63 4.87
CA SER A 177 -43.08 14.83 5.13
C SER A 177 -42.64 14.13 6.41
N ALA A 178 -41.37 13.74 6.43
CA ALA A 178 -40.72 13.13 7.57
C ALA A 178 -39.36 13.80 7.80
N SER A 179 -38.97 14.00 9.07
CA SER A 179 -37.65 14.53 9.40
C SER A 179 -36.93 13.64 10.41
N ALA A 180 -35.60 13.61 10.31
CA ALA A 180 -34.74 12.90 11.22
C ALA A 180 -33.45 13.69 11.49
N VAL A 181 -32.80 13.37 12.60
CA VAL A 181 -31.45 13.84 12.91
C VAL A 181 -30.52 12.66 13.04
N ALA A 182 -29.29 12.81 12.57
CA ALA A 182 -28.29 11.75 12.61
C ALA A 182 -26.90 12.29 12.91
N VAL A 183 -26.03 11.39 13.37
CA VAL A 183 -24.61 11.67 13.62
C VAL A 183 -23.77 10.67 12.83
N ASP A 184 -22.70 11.16 12.22
CA ASP A 184 -21.64 10.33 11.67
C ASP A 184 -20.36 10.51 12.49
N LEU A 185 -19.58 9.45 12.60
CA LEU A 185 -18.28 9.42 13.25
C LEU A 185 -17.24 8.87 12.28
N GLY A 186 -16.06 9.48 12.28
CA GLY A 186 -14.97 9.11 11.39
C GLY A 186 -13.63 9.06 12.10
N ALA A 187 -12.79 8.10 11.70
CA ALA A 187 -11.40 8.00 12.08
C ALA A 187 -10.54 7.70 10.83
N LYS A 188 -9.38 8.33 10.76
CA LYS A 188 -8.39 8.11 9.69
C LYS A 188 -7.01 7.95 10.33
N TRP A 189 -6.42 6.77 10.15
CA TRP A 189 -5.11 6.40 10.67
C TRP A 189 -4.07 6.37 9.56
N ARG A 190 -3.00 7.14 9.73
CA ARG A 190 -1.88 7.31 8.78
C ARG A 190 -0.62 6.75 9.43
N PRO A 191 -0.34 5.44 9.35
CA PRO A 191 0.85 4.87 9.96
C PRO A 191 2.14 5.47 9.37
N PRO A 192 3.31 5.25 9.99
CA PRO A 192 4.60 5.70 9.49
C PRO A 192 5.08 4.88 8.26
N VAL A 193 4.15 4.50 7.38
CA VAL A 193 4.40 3.88 6.08
C VAL A 193 3.93 4.88 5.02
N PRO A 194 4.84 5.49 4.25
CA PRO A 194 4.47 6.52 3.28
C PRO A 194 3.37 6.07 2.33
N GLY A 195 2.35 6.92 2.15
CA GLY A 195 1.25 6.67 1.22
C GLY A 195 0.13 5.76 1.75
N PHE A 196 0.35 5.00 2.83
CA PHE A 196 -0.66 4.10 3.38
C PHE A 196 -1.60 4.83 4.35
N THR A 197 -2.90 4.56 4.24
CA THR A 197 -3.94 5.13 5.12
C THR A 197 -5.03 4.10 5.38
N VAL A 198 -5.56 4.10 6.60
CA VAL A 198 -6.71 3.30 7.02
C VAL A 198 -7.82 4.24 7.43
N GLY A 199 -9.03 4.02 6.93
CA GLY A 199 -10.24 4.76 7.29
C GLY A 199 -11.25 3.87 7.97
N VAL A 200 -11.96 4.41 8.95
CA VAL A 200 -13.17 3.81 9.53
C VAL A 200 -14.19 4.90 9.72
N SER A 201 -15.44 4.68 9.31
CA SER A 201 -16.54 5.58 9.56
C SER A 201 -17.81 4.82 9.92
N LEU A 202 -18.64 5.45 10.74
CA LEU A 202 -19.97 4.98 11.13
C LEU A 202 -20.94 6.11 10.88
N SER A 203 -21.86 5.93 9.93
CA SER A 203 -22.73 6.98 9.42
C SER A 203 -24.20 6.73 9.77
N ASN A 204 -24.98 7.82 9.80
CA ASN A 204 -26.44 7.86 9.94
C ASN A 204 -26.98 7.28 11.27
N ILE A 205 -26.21 7.40 12.36
CA ILE A 205 -26.70 7.02 13.70
C ILE A 205 -27.72 8.08 14.15
N GLY A 206 -29.01 7.75 14.12
CA GLY A 206 -30.01 8.78 14.29
C GLY A 206 -31.41 8.32 14.69
N THR A 207 -32.32 9.28 14.67
CA THR A 207 -33.75 9.05 14.91
C THR A 207 -34.41 8.39 13.71
N ARG A 208 -35.49 7.64 13.95
CA ARG A 208 -36.30 7.05 12.88
C ARG A 208 -37.12 8.11 12.14
N LEU A 209 -37.30 7.93 10.84
CA LEU A 209 -38.21 8.71 10.01
C LEU A 209 -39.65 8.24 10.23
N LYS A 210 -40.60 9.17 10.18
CA LYS A 210 -42.02 8.88 10.34
C LYS A 210 -42.84 9.81 9.46
N PHE A 211 -43.45 9.27 8.41
CA PHE A 211 -44.38 10.01 7.54
C PHE A 211 -45.76 10.15 8.19
N VAL A 212 -46.42 9.01 8.50
CA VAL A 212 -47.80 8.99 9.02
C VAL A 212 -47.89 8.20 10.32
N SER A 213 -47.70 6.89 10.25
CA SER A 213 -47.84 5.96 11.38
C SER A 213 -46.60 5.10 11.58
N GLU A 214 -46.03 4.60 10.49
CA GLU A 214 -44.86 3.72 10.51
C GLU A 214 -43.56 4.49 10.70
N ARG A 215 -42.60 3.83 11.37
CA ARG A 215 -41.28 4.40 11.68
C ARG A 215 -40.22 3.59 10.97
N GLU A 216 -39.48 4.24 10.10
CA GLU A 216 -38.39 3.63 9.34
C GLU A 216 -37.05 4.02 9.93
N GLU A 217 -36.12 3.06 9.97
CA GLU A 217 -34.78 3.30 10.47
C GLU A 217 -33.89 3.87 9.36
N LEU A 218 -33.02 4.81 9.72
CA LEU A 218 -31.99 5.30 8.81
C LEU A 218 -30.99 4.18 8.47
N PRO A 219 -30.34 4.25 7.30
CA PRO A 219 -29.33 3.28 6.88
C PRO A 219 -28.03 3.52 7.65
N ILE A 220 -27.94 2.89 8.82
CA ILE A 220 -26.71 2.92 9.63
C ILE A 220 -25.65 2.13 8.88
N THR A 221 -24.60 2.82 8.44
CA THR A 221 -23.54 2.24 7.62
C THR A 221 -22.20 2.29 8.36
N LEU A 222 -21.58 1.13 8.54
CA LEU A 222 -20.19 0.99 8.96
C LEU A 222 -19.32 0.80 7.72
N ARG A 223 -18.34 1.67 7.53
CA ARG A 223 -17.39 1.60 6.41
C ARG A 223 -15.98 1.50 6.95
N THR A 224 -15.19 0.59 6.37
CA THR A 224 -13.76 0.44 6.67
C THR A 224 -12.97 0.42 5.38
N GLY A 225 -11.95 1.27 5.26
CA GLY A 225 -11.18 1.43 4.03
C GLY A 225 -9.68 1.32 4.23
N LEU A 226 -9.01 0.85 3.19
CA LEU A 226 -7.56 0.88 3.03
C LEU A 226 -7.22 1.69 1.79
N GLY A 227 -6.21 2.55 1.88
CA GLY A 227 -5.74 3.37 0.78
C GLY A 227 -4.22 3.37 0.71
N TYR A 228 -3.67 3.29 -0.49
CA TYR A 228 -2.25 3.45 -0.75
C TYR A 228 -2.03 4.42 -1.91
N ARG A 229 -1.15 5.40 -1.71
CA ARG A 229 -0.69 6.31 -2.78
C ARG A 229 0.80 6.15 -3.01
N SER A 230 1.20 6.19 -4.28
CA SER A 230 2.61 6.17 -4.65
C SER A 230 3.35 7.39 -4.06
N PRO A 231 4.66 7.29 -3.81
CA PRO A 231 5.49 8.46 -3.61
C PRO A 231 5.28 9.46 -4.76
N GLY A 232 5.01 10.72 -4.43
CA GLY A 232 4.67 11.76 -5.41
C GLY A 232 3.25 11.72 -5.97
N GLY A 233 2.35 10.86 -5.46
CA GLY A 233 0.90 10.95 -5.72
C GLY A 233 0.44 10.62 -7.14
N ARG A 234 1.32 10.07 -7.99
CA ARG A 234 1.00 9.79 -9.40
C ARG A 234 -0.04 8.71 -9.59
N TRP A 235 -0.10 7.75 -8.69
CA TRP A 235 -1.15 6.75 -8.70
C TRP A 235 -1.52 6.36 -7.28
N GLY A 236 -2.74 5.87 -7.13
CA GLY A 236 -3.24 5.40 -5.85
C GLY A 236 -4.31 4.36 -6.03
N VAL A 237 -4.49 3.55 -5.00
CA VAL A 237 -5.46 2.46 -4.95
C VAL A 237 -6.14 2.46 -3.59
N ALA A 238 -7.44 2.20 -3.58
CA ALA A 238 -8.21 2.07 -2.35
C ALA A 238 -9.25 0.96 -2.47
N GLY A 239 -9.61 0.42 -1.31
CA GLY A 239 -10.72 -0.52 -1.18
C GLY A 239 -11.45 -0.30 0.13
N ASP A 240 -12.77 -0.37 0.08
CA ASP A 240 -13.69 -0.21 1.21
C ASP A 240 -14.54 -1.47 1.38
N LEU A 241 -14.80 -1.85 2.63
CA LEU A 241 -15.87 -2.76 3.03
C LEU A 241 -16.99 -1.93 3.66
N ILE A 242 -18.23 -2.22 3.27
CA ILE A 242 -19.40 -1.41 3.58
C ILE A 242 -20.47 -2.34 4.15
N TYR A 243 -20.79 -2.16 5.43
CA TYR A 243 -21.88 -2.87 6.08
C TYR A 243 -23.00 -1.88 6.38
N THR A 244 -24.14 -2.03 5.72
CA THR A 244 -25.36 -1.27 6.02
C THR A 244 -26.34 -2.16 6.77
N LYS A 245 -26.95 -1.61 7.82
CA LYS A 245 -27.93 -2.36 8.63
C LYS A 245 -29.07 -2.89 7.76
N ASN A 246 -29.39 -4.19 7.93
CA ASN A 246 -30.44 -4.91 7.19
C ASN A 246 -30.16 -5.10 5.68
N GLN A 247 -28.90 -4.95 5.26
CA GLN A 247 -28.44 -5.23 3.90
C GLN A 247 -27.23 -6.18 3.95
N ASP A 248 -26.83 -6.66 2.78
CA ASP A 248 -25.65 -7.51 2.62
C ASP A 248 -24.35 -6.72 2.78
N LEU A 249 -23.25 -7.45 2.99
CA LEU A 249 -21.93 -6.84 3.08
C LEU A 249 -21.44 -6.48 1.68
N ASP A 250 -21.18 -5.21 1.47
CA ASP A 250 -20.68 -4.67 0.23
C ASP A 250 -19.17 -4.42 0.23
N GLY A 251 -18.60 -4.39 -0.96
CA GLY A 251 -17.21 -4.08 -1.24
C GLY A 251 -17.06 -3.10 -2.40
N ALA A 252 -16.14 -2.16 -2.22
CA ALA A 252 -15.74 -1.22 -3.25
C ALA A 252 -14.22 -1.28 -3.44
N ILE A 253 -13.75 -1.17 -4.68
CA ILE A 253 -12.33 -1.07 -5.01
C ILE A 253 -12.14 -0.08 -6.16
N GLY A 254 -11.07 0.70 -6.12
CA GLY A 254 -10.76 1.60 -7.21
C GLY A 254 -9.36 2.18 -7.15
N GLY A 255 -8.95 2.76 -8.28
CA GLY A 255 -7.66 3.38 -8.43
C GLY A 255 -7.74 4.69 -9.20
N GLU A 256 -6.76 5.55 -8.96
CA GLU A 256 -6.53 6.76 -9.73
C GLU A 256 -5.10 6.81 -10.26
N VAL A 257 -4.93 7.35 -11.47
CA VAL A 257 -3.63 7.66 -12.06
C VAL A 257 -3.65 9.08 -12.60
N TRP A 258 -2.64 9.86 -12.22
CA TRP A 258 -2.42 11.22 -12.68
C TRP A 258 -1.40 11.24 -13.82
N VAL A 259 -1.76 11.88 -14.93
CA VAL A 259 -0.92 12.11 -16.11
C VAL A 259 -0.79 13.61 -16.36
N TRP A 260 0.25 14.00 -17.12
CA TRP A 260 0.63 15.40 -17.39
C TRP A 260 0.69 16.26 -16.12
N PRO A 261 1.89 16.41 -15.53
CA PRO A 261 2.10 16.68 -14.10
C PRO A 261 0.85 17.21 -13.36
N GLU A 262 0.03 16.27 -12.87
CA GLU A 262 -1.17 16.49 -12.02
C GLU A 262 -2.34 17.29 -12.64
N HIS A 263 -2.42 17.42 -13.96
CA HIS A 263 -3.54 18.08 -14.65
C HIS A 263 -4.65 17.12 -15.04
N LEU A 264 -4.34 15.88 -15.40
CA LEU A 264 -5.35 14.89 -15.77
C LEU A 264 -5.29 13.69 -14.84
N ALA A 265 -6.46 13.23 -14.40
CA ALA A 265 -6.62 11.99 -13.67
C ALA A 265 -7.50 11.03 -14.47
N PHE A 266 -7.13 9.76 -14.51
CA PHE A 266 -7.98 8.67 -14.97
C PHE A 266 -8.26 7.75 -13.80
N ARG A 267 -9.50 7.27 -13.71
CA ARG A 267 -10.00 6.49 -12.59
C ARG A 267 -10.82 5.32 -13.10
N ALA A 268 -10.67 4.19 -12.42
CA ALA A 268 -11.49 3.02 -12.62
C ALA A 268 -11.75 2.36 -11.27
N GLY A 269 -12.89 1.71 -11.15
CA GLY A 269 -13.26 0.98 -9.94
C GLY A 269 -14.43 0.04 -10.15
N ALA A 270 -14.79 -0.67 -9.09
CA ALA A 270 -15.95 -1.55 -9.02
C ALA A 270 -16.59 -1.44 -7.64
N ASN A 271 -17.91 -1.56 -7.57
CA ASN A 271 -18.70 -1.57 -6.34
C ASN A 271 -19.79 -2.66 -6.41
N SER A 272 -19.94 -3.46 -5.35
CA SER A 272 -21.01 -4.46 -5.25
C SER A 272 -22.39 -3.89 -4.88
N THR A 273 -22.47 -2.67 -4.34
CA THR A 273 -23.76 -2.05 -3.94
C THR A 273 -24.73 -1.87 -5.12
N ALA A 274 -24.23 -1.89 -6.36
CA ALA A 274 -25.05 -1.83 -7.56
C ALA A 274 -25.49 -3.23 -8.00
N ASP A 275 -26.39 -3.87 -7.25
CA ASP A 275 -26.90 -5.24 -7.47
C ASP A 275 -27.45 -5.51 -8.89
N ILE A 276 -27.76 -4.44 -9.62
CA ILE A 276 -28.45 -4.46 -10.91
C ILE A 276 -27.44 -4.53 -12.09
N ALA A 277 -26.17 -4.20 -11.87
CA ALA A 277 -25.13 -4.17 -12.90
C ALA A 277 -23.81 -4.82 -12.45
N ASN A 278 -22.83 -4.89 -13.35
CA ASN A 278 -21.50 -5.45 -13.05
C ASN A 278 -20.66 -4.56 -12.10
N GLY A 279 -21.25 -3.53 -11.49
CA GLY A 279 -20.61 -2.67 -10.48
C GLY A 279 -19.46 -1.78 -10.96
N PHE A 280 -19.07 -1.86 -12.23
CA PHE A 280 -17.91 -1.17 -12.78
C PHE A 280 -18.13 0.34 -12.88
N THR A 281 -17.08 1.13 -12.64
CA THR A 281 -17.12 2.59 -12.71
C THR A 281 -15.89 3.12 -13.43
N ILE A 282 -16.05 4.18 -14.22
CA ILE A 282 -14.92 4.92 -14.81
C ILE A 282 -15.05 6.40 -14.50
N GLY A 283 -13.92 7.09 -14.43
CA GLY A 283 -13.92 8.53 -14.27
C GLY A 283 -12.68 9.21 -14.82
N ALA A 284 -12.83 10.49 -15.08
CA ALA A 284 -11.75 11.37 -15.48
C ALA A 284 -11.78 12.64 -14.63
N GLY A 285 -10.62 13.20 -14.36
CA GLY A 285 -10.44 14.45 -13.63
C GLY A 285 -9.55 15.39 -14.40
N PHE A 286 -9.86 16.67 -14.35
CA PHE A 286 -9.05 17.73 -14.90
C PHE A 286 -8.83 18.82 -13.85
N LYS A 287 -7.57 19.10 -13.56
CA LYS A 287 -7.14 20.10 -12.60
C LYS A 287 -6.44 21.25 -13.31
N TRP A 288 -7.01 22.43 -13.18
CA TRP A 288 -6.42 23.68 -13.66
C TRP A 288 -6.25 24.63 -12.48
N SER A 289 -5.00 24.82 -12.03
CA SER A 289 -4.69 25.68 -10.88
C SER A 289 -5.47 25.21 -9.64
N ASP A 290 -6.39 26.04 -9.18
CA ASP A 290 -7.25 25.87 -8.01
C ASP A 290 -8.59 25.22 -8.32
N LEU A 291 -8.91 25.02 -9.61
CA LEU A 291 -10.15 24.42 -10.07
C LEU A 291 -9.93 22.94 -10.41
N THR A 292 -10.82 22.09 -9.93
CA THR A 292 -10.88 20.66 -10.28
C THR A 292 -12.25 20.36 -10.85
N PHE A 293 -12.26 19.73 -12.02
CA PHE A 293 -13.44 19.19 -12.68
C PHE A 293 -13.30 17.68 -12.74
N ASP A 294 -14.27 16.95 -12.21
CA ASP A 294 -14.30 15.49 -12.27
C ASP A 294 -15.60 15.03 -12.92
N TYR A 295 -15.50 13.96 -13.70
CA TYR A 295 -16.64 13.27 -14.31
C TYR A 295 -16.52 11.78 -14.06
N ALA A 296 -17.65 11.13 -13.77
CA ALA A 296 -17.76 9.70 -13.61
C ALA A 296 -18.98 9.16 -14.35
N PHE A 297 -18.81 7.96 -14.89
CA PHE A 297 -19.84 7.19 -15.58
C PHE A 297 -19.98 5.84 -14.88
N ILE A 298 -21.22 5.52 -14.51
CA ILE A 298 -21.58 4.29 -13.80
C ILE A 298 -22.74 3.64 -14.55
N PRO A 299 -22.52 2.52 -15.26
CA PRO A 299 -23.59 1.77 -15.93
C PRO A 299 -24.44 0.99 -14.92
N PHE A 300 -25.77 1.13 -15.01
CA PHE A 300 -26.76 0.35 -14.23
C PHE A 300 -27.49 -0.71 -15.11
N GLY A 301 -26.87 -1.12 -16.21
CA GLY A 301 -27.43 -2.16 -17.08
C GLY A 301 -28.73 -1.70 -17.74
N ASP A 302 -29.76 -2.54 -17.69
CA ASP A 302 -31.03 -2.31 -18.39
C ASP A 302 -31.87 -1.16 -17.79
N ILE A 303 -31.53 -0.70 -16.58
CA ILE A 303 -32.24 0.41 -15.91
C ILE A 303 -31.76 1.78 -16.40
N GLY A 304 -30.54 1.86 -16.95
CA GLY A 304 -29.96 3.07 -17.49
C GLY A 304 -28.55 3.32 -16.98
N ASP A 305 -28.03 4.52 -17.21
CA ASP A 305 -26.69 4.92 -16.81
C ASP A 305 -26.75 6.12 -15.85
N GLN A 306 -25.77 6.20 -14.96
CA GLN A 306 -25.57 7.34 -14.08
C GLN A 306 -24.38 8.18 -14.56
N ASN A 307 -24.61 9.50 -14.67
CA ASN A 307 -23.62 10.48 -15.08
C ASN A 307 -23.40 11.48 -13.94
N LEU A 308 -22.21 11.46 -13.34
CA LEU A 308 -21.90 12.30 -12.19
C LEU A 308 -20.78 13.28 -12.51
N ILE A 309 -21.08 14.57 -12.34
CA ILE A 309 -20.16 15.69 -12.54
C ILE A 309 -19.85 16.29 -11.18
N SER A 310 -18.60 16.70 -10.97
CA SER A 310 -18.18 17.41 -9.77
C SER A 310 -17.22 18.54 -10.08
N LEU A 311 -17.38 19.65 -9.38
CA LEU A 311 -16.57 20.85 -9.52
C LEU A 311 -16.08 21.30 -8.15
N ALA A 312 -14.78 21.32 -7.93
CA ALA A 312 -14.19 21.81 -6.68
C ALA A 312 -13.28 23.01 -6.95
N TYR A 313 -13.41 24.04 -6.12
CA TYR A 313 -12.57 25.24 -6.16
C TYR A 313 -11.86 25.41 -4.82
N GLN A 314 -10.52 25.37 -4.85
CA GLN A 314 -9.68 25.56 -3.67
C GLN A 314 -9.17 26.99 -3.59
N PHE A 315 -9.35 27.64 -2.44
CA PHE A 315 -8.97 29.04 -2.28
C PHE A 315 -8.41 29.35 -0.88
N GLY A 316 -7.91 30.57 -0.74
CA GLY A 316 -7.19 31.01 0.46
C GLY A 316 -5.77 30.46 0.54
N ALA A 317 -5.01 30.99 1.50
CA ALA A 317 -3.66 30.53 1.79
C ALA A 317 -3.70 29.12 2.39
N PRO A 318 -2.74 28.24 2.07
CA PRO A 318 -2.57 26.97 2.78
C PRO A 318 -2.29 27.24 4.26
N ARG A 319 -3.00 26.58 5.18
CA ARG A 319 -2.65 26.66 6.59
C ARG A 319 -1.28 26.05 6.86
N GLU A 320 -0.52 26.69 7.72
CA GLU A 320 0.81 26.26 8.14
C GLU A 320 0.69 25.41 9.42
N ARG A 321 1.17 24.17 9.40
CA ARG A 321 1.17 23.33 10.61
C ARG A 321 2.27 23.83 11.55
N VAL A 322 1.90 24.57 12.60
CA VAL A 322 2.84 24.86 13.69
C VAL A 322 2.96 23.60 14.56
N TYR A 323 4.06 22.85 14.40
CA TYR A 323 4.37 21.64 15.18
C TYR A 323 4.75 22.00 16.64
N ARG A 324 3.90 22.72 17.39
CA ARG A 324 4.28 23.31 18.69
C ARG A 324 4.05 22.43 19.93
N ARG A 325 3.64 21.16 19.78
CA ARG A 325 3.30 20.32 20.95
C ARG A 325 4.51 19.73 21.67
N THR A 326 5.63 19.51 20.96
CA THR A 326 6.89 19.01 21.55
C THR A 326 7.67 20.13 22.23
N GLU A 327 7.68 21.32 21.64
CA GLU A 327 8.37 22.48 22.22
C GLU A 327 7.68 23.01 23.47
N ARG A 328 6.34 22.97 23.57
CA ARG A 328 5.65 23.37 24.82
C ARG A 328 6.02 22.49 26.02
N ARG A 329 6.25 21.18 25.79
CA ARG A 329 6.65 20.26 26.86
C ARG A 329 8.10 20.45 27.28
N GLN A 330 8.97 20.88 26.37
CA GLN A 330 10.36 21.26 26.68
C GLN A 330 10.46 22.68 27.28
N ALA A 331 9.58 23.61 26.87
CA ALA A 331 9.51 24.98 27.36
C ALA A 331 8.84 25.10 28.74
N GLU A 332 7.93 24.20 29.11
CA GLU A 332 7.40 24.13 30.49
C GLU A 332 8.45 23.60 31.49
N THR A 333 9.44 22.82 31.03
CA THR A 333 10.61 22.41 31.83
C THR A 333 11.75 23.42 31.88
N SER A 334 11.75 24.45 31.04
CA SER A 334 12.76 25.51 31.06
C SER A 334 12.10 26.86 31.32
N LYS A 335 11.83 27.17 32.59
CA LYS A 335 11.63 28.57 33.00
C LYS A 335 12.83 29.41 32.56
N PRO A 336 12.63 30.53 31.85
CA PRO A 336 13.62 31.59 31.83
C PRO A 336 13.07 32.81 32.56
N THR A 337 13.87 33.28 33.51
CA THR A 337 13.88 34.62 34.07
C THR A 337 13.68 35.68 32.98
N ALA A 338 12.86 36.69 33.28
CA ALA A 338 12.68 37.87 32.44
C ALA A 338 14.04 38.51 32.07
N THR A 339 14.21 39.01 30.84
CA THR A 339 14.30 40.46 30.52
C THR A 339 14.63 40.65 29.01
N VAL A 340 14.14 41.78 28.49
CA VAL A 340 14.59 42.61 27.35
C VAL A 340 14.01 42.29 25.97
N ILE A 341 13.18 43.23 25.51
CA ILE A 341 12.70 43.41 24.15
C ILE A 341 13.88 43.81 23.26
N GLN A 342 14.14 43.05 22.18
CA GLN A 342 14.88 43.56 21.02
C GLN A 342 14.04 43.36 19.75
N GLN A 343 14.06 44.41 18.92
CA GLN A 343 13.39 44.52 17.62
C GLN A 343 13.85 43.43 16.64
N PRO A 344 13.03 43.08 15.62
CA PRO A 344 13.30 41.94 14.75
C PRO A 344 14.54 42.19 13.89
N VAL A 345 15.62 41.46 14.20
CA VAL A 345 16.75 41.26 13.30
C VAL A 345 16.28 40.35 12.17
N SER A 346 16.53 40.80 10.93
CA SER A 346 16.49 40.02 9.69
C SER A 346 16.79 38.53 9.94
N THR A 347 15.81 37.66 9.69
CA THR A 347 15.97 36.22 9.79
C THR A 347 16.95 35.74 8.72
N GLN A 348 18.24 35.69 9.07
CA GLN A 348 19.18 34.83 8.38
C GLN A 348 18.63 33.39 8.45
N ARG A 349 18.31 32.81 7.29
CA ARG A 349 17.95 31.40 7.18
C ARG A 349 19.12 30.58 7.74
N VAL A 350 18.88 29.83 8.80
CA VAL A 350 19.88 28.89 9.32
C VAL A 350 19.92 27.70 8.35
N LEU A 351 20.98 27.61 7.56
CA LEU A 351 21.23 26.51 6.63
C LEU A 351 21.87 25.34 7.41
N TYR A 352 21.25 24.16 7.35
CA TYR A 352 21.68 22.93 7.99
C TYR A 352 22.05 21.89 6.92
N GLY A 353 23.31 21.44 6.90
CA GLY A 353 23.70 20.22 6.17
C GLY A 353 24.00 20.37 4.68
N ALA A 354 24.25 19.24 4.02
CA ALA A 354 24.54 19.12 2.60
C ALA A 354 23.37 18.46 1.86
N TRP A 355 23.17 18.87 0.60
CA TRP A 355 22.20 18.29 -0.31
C TRP A 355 22.92 17.69 -1.51
N ILE A 356 22.79 16.38 -1.72
CA ILE A 356 23.40 15.68 -2.85
C ILE A 356 22.36 15.41 -3.93
N LEU A 357 22.66 15.81 -5.18
CA LEU A 357 21.85 15.48 -6.34
C LEU A 357 22.32 14.17 -6.97
N PRO A 358 21.42 13.43 -7.65
CA PRO A 358 21.83 12.34 -8.54
C PRO A 358 22.88 12.84 -9.52
N LEU A 359 23.99 12.11 -9.64
CA LEU A 359 25.04 12.43 -10.60
C LEU A 359 24.55 12.10 -12.01
N ARG A 360 25.03 12.84 -13.01
CA ARG A 360 24.72 12.58 -14.42
C ARG A 360 25.68 11.55 -15.00
N TYR A 361 25.16 10.53 -15.68
CA TYR A 361 26.00 9.64 -16.47
C TYR A 361 26.34 10.33 -17.79
N GLU A 362 27.62 10.62 -18.03
CA GLU A 362 28.06 11.42 -19.18
C GLU A 362 28.50 10.57 -20.37
N ALA A 363 29.24 9.47 -20.12
CA ALA A 363 29.75 8.60 -21.17
C ALA A 363 30.04 7.18 -20.68
N GLY A 364 29.86 6.19 -21.56
CA GLY A 364 30.24 4.80 -21.34
C GLY A 364 29.11 3.79 -21.65
N PRO A 365 29.35 2.49 -21.42
CA PRO A 365 28.35 1.44 -21.65
C PRO A 365 27.05 1.68 -20.86
N ALA A 366 25.90 1.53 -21.52
CA ALA A 366 24.59 1.74 -20.90
C ALA A 366 24.33 0.87 -19.65
N ASP A 367 25.04 -0.26 -19.54
CA ASP A 367 24.97 -1.17 -18.39
C ASP A 367 25.55 -0.56 -17.10
N TYR A 368 26.23 0.58 -17.19
CA TYR A 368 26.80 1.32 -16.05
C TYR A 368 26.05 2.62 -15.72
N GLU A 369 24.98 2.96 -16.45
CA GLU A 369 24.18 4.18 -16.22
C GLU A 369 23.55 4.20 -14.81
N TRP A 370 23.22 3.02 -14.27
CA TRP A 370 22.66 2.87 -12.92
C TRP A 370 23.62 3.33 -11.81
N LEU A 371 24.94 3.31 -12.05
CA LEU A 371 25.94 3.76 -11.09
C LEU A 371 25.76 5.25 -10.76
N ALA A 372 25.34 6.06 -11.73
CA ALA A 372 25.11 7.50 -11.56
C ALA A 372 23.95 7.79 -10.58
N PHE A 373 22.87 7.00 -10.68
CA PHE A 373 21.72 7.09 -9.79
C PHE A 373 22.02 6.52 -8.40
N ALA A 374 22.76 5.42 -8.33
CA ALA A 374 23.12 4.76 -7.07
C ALA A 374 24.13 5.57 -6.22
N THR A 375 24.99 6.38 -6.86
CA THR A 375 26.05 7.11 -6.13
C THR A 375 25.50 8.05 -5.06
N ALA A 376 24.40 8.76 -5.35
CA ALA A 376 23.81 9.68 -4.38
C ALA A 376 23.17 8.92 -3.21
N GLU A 377 22.57 7.76 -3.48
CA GLU A 377 21.97 6.89 -2.48
C GLU A 377 23.01 6.31 -1.53
N VAL A 378 24.12 5.79 -2.08
CA VAL A 378 25.23 5.21 -1.31
C VAL A 378 25.84 6.24 -0.36
N ILE A 379 26.18 7.45 -0.86
CA ILE A 379 26.77 8.51 -0.03
C ILE A 379 25.75 9.06 0.99
N SER A 380 24.48 9.15 0.61
CA SER A 380 23.43 9.65 1.51
C SER A 380 23.13 8.71 2.68
N SER A 381 23.32 7.40 2.53
CA SER A 381 23.13 6.41 3.60
C SER A 381 24.00 6.73 4.82
N ASP A 382 25.30 6.98 4.59
CA ASP A 382 26.26 7.21 5.66
C ASP A 382 26.10 8.61 6.26
N TRP A 383 25.84 9.64 5.43
CA TRP A 383 25.60 11.00 5.90
C TRP A 383 24.30 11.14 6.69
N LYS A 384 23.28 10.32 6.38
CA LYS A 384 22.02 10.27 7.14
C LYS A 384 22.24 9.81 8.58
N SER A 385 23.11 8.83 8.80
CA SER A 385 23.43 8.36 10.16
C SER A 385 24.13 9.42 11.02
N GLN A 386 24.70 10.44 10.39
CA GLN A 386 25.48 11.50 11.04
C GLN A 386 24.72 12.84 11.14
N ASN A 387 23.45 12.89 10.73
CA ASN A 387 22.67 14.14 10.59
C ASN A 387 23.36 15.21 9.73
N ALA A 388 24.08 14.77 8.69
CA ALA A 388 24.83 15.64 7.78
C ALA A 388 24.01 16.14 6.58
N LEU A 389 22.82 15.58 6.36
CA LEU A 389 21.94 15.90 5.22
C LEU A 389 20.96 17.02 5.54
N ALA A 390 20.74 17.90 4.56
CA ALA A 390 19.70 18.91 4.60
C ALA A 390 18.32 18.32 4.26
N ASN A 391 17.25 18.91 4.81
CA ASN A 391 15.87 18.47 4.53
C ASN A 391 15.33 18.99 3.19
N SER A 392 15.96 20.03 2.65
CA SER A 392 15.64 20.62 1.34
C SER A 392 16.86 21.36 0.80
N LEU A 393 16.92 21.61 -0.51
CA LEU A 393 17.96 22.45 -1.11
C LEU A 393 17.97 23.88 -0.50
N GLU A 394 16.81 24.40 -0.11
CA GLU A 394 16.67 25.74 0.51
C GLU A 394 17.18 25.82 1.94
N SER A 395 17.30 24.67 2.62
CA SER A 395 17.88 24.55 3.95
C SER A 395 19.32 24.06 3.92
N ALA A 396 19.87 23.75 2.74
CA ALA A 396 21.22 23.21 2.62
C ALA A 396 22.28 24.32 2.64
N ARG A 397 23.37 24.09 3.37
CA ARG A 397 24.57 24.92 3.27
C ARG A 397 25.40 24.53 2.06
N PHE A 398 25.49 23.24 1.77
CA PHE A 398 26.25 22.72 0.63
C PHE A 398 25.36 22.01 -0.38
N LYS A 399 25.59 22.24 -1.67
CA LYS A 399 24.99 21.49 -2.77
C LYS A 399 26.08 20.65 -3.44
N VAL A 400 25.90 19.34 -3.50
CA VAL A 400 26.79 18.41 -4.19
C VAL A 400 26.12 17.94 -5.49
N GLU A 401 26.77 18.18 -6.62
CA GLU A 401 26.30 17.80 -7.96
C GLU A 401 27.48 17.30 -8.79
N GLY A 402 27.25 16.65 -9.92
CA GLY A 402 28.38 16.16 -10.72
C GLY A 402 28.00 15.16 -11.79
N MET A 403 29.02 14.47 -12.28
CA MET A 403 28.95 13.55 -13.40
C MET A 403 29.81 12.32 -13.16
N CYS A 404 29.51 11.23 -13.85
CA CYS A 404 30.34 10.05 -13.87
C CYS A 404 30.35 9.44 -15.27
N TRP A 405 31.42 8.72 -15.58
CA TRP A 405 31.59 8.03 -16.84
C TRP A 405 32.36 6.72 -16.64
N ALA A 406 32.13 5.75 -17.51
CA ALA A 406 32.88 4.49 -17.54
C ALA A 406 33.61 4.35 -18.88
N SER A 407 34.91 4.12 -18.83
CA SER A 407 35.74 3.94 -20.04
C SER A 407 36.85 2.93 -19.76
N ASN A 408 37.09 2.00 -20.68
CA ASN A 408 38.17 1.02 -20.62
C ASN A 408 38.27 0.25 -19.27
N GLY A 409 37.13 -0.19 -18.72
CA GLY A 409 37.09 -0.91 -17.43
C GLY A 409 37.26 -0.02 -16.20
N THR A 410 37.38 1.30 -16.35
CA THR A 410 37.51 2.26 -15.25
C THR A 410 36.23 3.05 -15.07
N PHE A 411 35.68 3.08 -13.86
CA PHE A 411 34.60 3.98 -13.46
C PHE A 411 35.17 5.24 -12.82
N THR A 412 34.78 6.40 -13.33
CA THR A 412 35.23 7.71 -12.82
C THR A 412 34.04 8.57 -12.42
N ILE A 413 34.17 9.25 -11.28
CA ILE A 413 33.18 10.18 -10.74
C ILE A 413 33.84 11.53 -10.54
N SER A 414 33.19 12.58 -11.02
CA SER A 414 33.52 13.98 -10.76
C SER A 414 32.35 14.66 -10.05
N ALA A 415 32.55 15.02 -8.78
CA ALA A 415 31.56 15.74 -7.98
C ALA A 415 32.03 17.16 -7.66
N ILE A 416 31.09 18.08 -7.57
CA ILE A 416 31.29 19.49 -7.26
C ILE A 416 30.49 19.78 -5.99
N ALA A 417 31.18 20.15 -4.92
CA ALA A 417 30.54 20.70 -3.72
C ALA A 417 30.53 22.23 -3.82
N ARG A 418 29.33 22.82 -3.88
CA ARG A 418 29.11 24.27 -3.81
C ARG A 418 28.65 24.68 -2.43
N ASP A 419 29.31 25.66 -1.85
CA ASP A 419 28.81 26.38 -0.68
C ASP A 419 27.77 27.40 -1.15
N LEU A 420 26.53 27.26 -0.70
CA LEU A 420 25.41 28.14 -1.07
C LEU A 420 25.46 29.49 -0.35
N ILE A 421 26.35 29.66 0.65
CA ILE A 421 26.58 30.93 1.35
C ILE A 421 27.69 31.73 0.65
N SER A 422 28.88 31.12 0.47
CA SER A 422 30.02 31.83 -0.12
C SER A 422 30.04 31.80 -1.65
N GLY A 423 29.25 30.93 -2.28
CA GLY A 423 29.27 30.69 -3.73
C GLY A 423 30.49 29.91 -4.23
N SER A 424 31.41 29.53 -3.33
CA SER A 424 32.61 28.76 -3.68
C SER A 424 32.26 27.35 -4.13
N ALA A 425 33.02 26.81 -5.08
CA ALA A 425 32.84 25.47 -5.63
C ALA A 425 34.16 24.71 -5.59
N THR A 426 34.15 23.46 -5.11
CA THR A 426 35.33 22.58 -5.09
C THR A 426 34.99 21.28 -5.81
N ILE A 427 35.90 20.83 -6.69
CA ILE A 427 35.73 19.65 -7.54
C ILE A 427 36.52 18.47 -6.94
N PHE A 428 35.89 17.31 -6.89
CA PHE A 428 36.43 16.05 -6.39
C PHE A 428 36.33 14.99 -7.47
N ASN A 429 37.45 14.34 -7.77
CA ASN A 429 37.51 13.26 -8.74
C ASN A 429 37.92 11.95 -8.06
N SER A 430 37.24 10.86 -8.38
CA SER A 430 37.52 9.51 -7.91
C SER A 430 37.41 8.54 -9.07
N ALA A 431 38.36 7.62 -9.20
CA ALA A 431 38.40 6.64 -10.28
C ALA A 431 38.89 5.28 -9.77
N GLY A 432 38.38 4.20 -10.36
CA GLY A 432 38.78 2.83 -10.03
C GLY A 432 38.11 1.82 -10.94
N ASP A 433 38.20 0.54 -10.60
CA ASP A 433 37.66 -0.56 -11.40
C ASP A 433 36.12 -0.48 -11.48
N VAL A 434 35.57 -0.60 -12.69
CA VAL A 434 34.13 -0.62 -12.92
C VAL A 434 33.46 -1.87 -12.35
N GLU A 435 34.19 -2.97 -12.18
CA GLU A 435 33.70 -4.18 -11.51
C GLU A 435 33.61 -4.01 -9.99
N ASN A 436 34.30 -3.02 -9.43
CA ASN A 436 34.28 -2.70 -7.99
C ASN A 436 33.96 -1.20 -7.72
N PRO A 437 32.75 -0.73 -8.11
CA PRO A 437 32.37 0.68 -8.01
C PRO A 437 32.28 1.20 -6.57
N PHE A 438 32.15 0.30 -5.59
CA PHE A 438 32.11 0.64 -4.17
C PHE A 438 33.40 1.29 -3.67
N GLU A 439 34.56 0.92 -4.20
CA GLU A 439 35.82 1.56 -3.84
C GLU A 439 35.89 3.00 -4.35
N VAL A 440 35.36 3.25 -5.55
CA VAL A 440 35.27 4.59 -6.15
C VAL A 440 34.31 5.48 -5.36
N TRP A 441 33.17 4.95 -4.93
CA TRP A 441 32.22 5.67 -4.08
C TRP A 441 32.81 6.01 -2.71
N ARG A 442 33.50 5.05 -2.08
CA ARG A 442 34.08 5.26 -0.75
C ARG A 442 35.20 6.30 -0.77
N ASP A 443 36.04 6.30 -1.81
CA ASP A 443 37.06 7.33 -2.01
C ASP A 443 36.43 8.72 -2.20
N LEU A 444 35.37 8.83 -3.00
CA LEU A 444 34.65 10.09 -3.21
C LEU A 444 34.01 10.59 -1.91
N GLU A 445 33.37 9.70 -1.17
CA GLU A 445 32.75 10.01 0.12
C GLU A 445 33.79 10.47 1.14
N GLN A 446 34.96 9.83 1.19
CA GLN A 446 36.05 10.22 2.06
C GLN A 446 36.52 11.65 1.76
N LYS A 447 36.69 11.98 0.48
CA LYS A 447 37.09 13.33 0.02
C LYS A 447 36.03 14.38 0.37
N LEU A 448 34.76 14.12 0.07
CA LEU A 448 33.65 15.03 0.35
C LEU A 448 33.45 15.24 1.85
N SER A 449 33.43 14.16 2.64
CA SER A 449 33.24 14.24 4.09
C SER A 449 34.37 14.99 4.77
N THR A 450 35.62 14.79 4.33
CA THR A 450 36.79 15.54 4.83
C THR A 450 36.66 17.02 4.52
N TYR A 451 36.28 17.37 3.28
CA TYR A 451 36.06 18.76 2.89
C TYR A 451 34.96 19.42 3.72
N LEU A 452 33.79 18.78 3.83
CA LEU A 452 32.65 19.33 4.59
C LEU A 452 32.99 19.48 6.07
N ALA A 453 33.73 18.54 6.66
CA ALA A 453 34.22 18.63 8.04
C ALA A 453 35.13 19.85 8.24
N LEU A 454 36.05 20.12 7.31
CA LEU A 454 36.91 21.32 7.34
C LEU A 454 36.11 22.61 7.22
N GLN A 455 34.94 22.57 6.57
CA GLN A 455 34.02 23.71 6.49
C GLN A 455 33.10 23.84 7.74
N GLY A 456 33.32 23.02 8.77
CA GLY A 456 32.58 23.05 10.03
C GLY A 456 31.26 22.27 10.02
N MET A 457 31.04 21.38 9.04
CA MET A 457 29.91 20.46 9.07
C MET A 457 30.19 19.28 10.01
N ASN A 458 29.16 18.79 10.70
CA ASN A 458 29.24 17.60 11.54
C ASN A 458 29.20 16.32 10.69
N VAL A 459 30.24 16.08 9.89
CA VAL A 459 30.42 14.86 9.07
C VAL A 459 31.78 14.27 9.38
N ARG A 460 31.85 12.97 9.59
CA ARG A 460 33.07 12.22 9.82
C ARG A 460 33.38 11.39 8.57
N PRO A 461 34.62 11.43 8.06
CA PRO A 461 35.02 10.57 6.97
C PRO A 461 35.00 9.09 7.40
N PRO A 462 34.67 8.15 6.49
CA PRO A 462 34.70 6.73 6.76
C PRO A 462 36.10 6.27 7.19
N ALA A 463 36.16 5.31 8.12
CA ALA A 463 37.43 4.78 8.62
C ALA A 463 38.21 4.08 7.48
N PRO A 464 39.55 4.26 7.40
CA PRO A 464 40.34 3.56 6.40
C PRO A 464 40.23 2.03 6.63
N PRO A 465 40.27 1.23 5.56
CA PRO A 465 40.24 -0.23 5.69
C PRO A 465 41.41 -0.69 6.57
N ARG A 466 41.13 -1.60 7.52
CA ARG A 466 42.21 -2.25 8.27
C ARG A 466 43.12 -2.98 7.27
N PRO A 467 44.44 -2.82 7.32
CA PRO A 467 45.33 -3.63 6.50
C PRO A 467 45.04 -5.10 6.79
N ARG A 468 44.85 -5.91 5.74
CA ARG A 468 44.76 -7.37 5.87
C ARG A 468 45.96 -7.83 6.68
N ALA A 469 45.72 -8.40 7.86
CA ALA A 469 46.76 -9.08 8.59
C ALA A 469 47.25 -10.23 7.71
N THR A 470 48.46 -10.11 7.18
CA THR A 470 49.18 -11.22 6.58
C THR A 470 49.33 -12.26 7.68
N MET A 471 48.53 -13.32 7.62
CA MET A 471 48.65 -14.43 8.55
C MET A 471 49.89 -15.22 8.09
N GLU A 472 51.06 -14.85 8.61
CA GLU A 472 52.24 -15.70 8.53
C GLU A 472 51.96 -16.96 9.36
N MET A 473 51.81 -18.10 8.67
CA MET A 473 51.73 -19.39 9.34
C MET A 473 53.15 -19.79 9.80
N PRO A 474 53.33 -20.30 11.04
CA PRO A 474 54.61 -20.83 11.47
C PRO A 474 54.95 -22.10 10.68
N VAL A 475 56.17 -22.16 10.16
CA VAL A 475 56.77 -23.37 9.57
C VAL A 475 57.15 -24.31 10.70
N GLU A 476 56.48 -25.47 10.81
CA GLU A 476 56.94 -26.57 11.65
C GLU A 476 57.52 -27.68 10.76
N ASN A 477 58.80 -27.96 11.00
CA ASN A 477 59.65 -28.89 10.27
C ASN A 477 59.27 -30.36 10.55
N ALA A 478 58.97 -31.13 9.51
CA ALA A 478 59.15 -32.58 9.52
C ALA A 478 59.65 -33.08 8.15
N PRO A 479 60.65 -33.98 8.08
CA PRO A 479 61.44 -34.24 6.87
C PRO A 479 60.77 -35.21 5.88
N LEU A 480 60.95 -34.91 4.58
CA LEU A 480 60.60 -35.75 3.44
C LEU A 480 61.59 -36.90 3.23
N PRO A 481 61.16 -38.09 2.77
CA PRO A 481 62.02 -39.05 2.09
C PRO A 481 61.95 -38.88 0.56
N THR A 482 63.10 -38.58 -0.04
CA THR A 482 63.46 -38.62 -1.47
C THR A 482 64.12 -39.99 -1.73
N ALA A 483 64.10 -40.71 -2.84
CA ALA A 483 63.52 -40.64 -4.20
C ALA A 483 63.62 -42.05 -4.80
N VAL A 484 62.81 -42.40 -5.80
CA VAL A 484 63.26 -43.11 -7.03
C VAL A 484 62.33 -42.76 -8.20
N GLN A 485 62.92 -42.37 -9.33
CA GLN A 485 62.37 -42.31 -10.71
C GLN A 485 63.45 -42.92 -11.65
N PRO A 486 63.21 -43.20 -12.95
CA PRO A 486 62.00 -43.63 -13.71
C PRO A 486 62.32 -44.70 -14.82
N GLN A 487 61.35 -44.91 -15.76
CA GLN A 487 61.35 -45.57 -17.09
C GLN A 487 61.04 -47.07 -17.23
N GLU A 488 60.33 -47.59 -18.25
CA GLU A 488 59.37 -47.12 -19.28
C GLU A 488 58.91 -48.38 -20.07
N ALA A 489 57.67 -48.49 -20.55
CA ALA A 489 57.26 -49.46 -21.59
C ALA A 489 55.82 -49.20 -22.13
N PRO A 490 55.48 -49.67 -23.37
CA PRO A 490 54.73 -48.91 -24.38
C PRO A 490 53.24 -49.25 -24.54
N LEU A 491 52.56 -48.39 -25.32
CA LEU A 491 51.10 -48.34 -25.60
C LEU A 491 50.52 -49.57 -26.34
N PRO A 492 49.28 -50.02 -25.99
CA PRO A 492 48.51 -51.02 -26.74
C PRO A 492 47.30 -50.43 -27.53
N PRO A 493 46.62 -51.26 -28.37
CA PRO A 493 45.81 -50.86 -29.54
C PRO A 493 44.26 -50.84 -29.26
N PRO A 494 43.35 -50.64 -30.26
CA PRO A 494 42.03 -50.01 -30.09
C PRO A 494 40.90 -50.96 -29.61
N PRO A 495 39.72 -50.42 -29.24
CA PRO A 495 38.82 -51.07 -28.28
C PRO A 495 37.75 -51.96 -28.92
N PRO A 496 37.25 -52.96 -28.17
CA PRO A 496 35.90 -53.47 -28.29
C PRO A 496 35.06 -53.29 -27.00
N VAL A 497 33.78 -53.58 -27.13
CA VAL A 497 32.62 -53.01 -26.43
C VAL A 497 32.26 -53.65 -25.07
N GLN A 498 31.77 -52.78 -24.17
CA GLN A 498 31.06 -52.85 -22.85
C GLN A 498 30.65 -54.17 -22.17
N GLU A 499 30.73 -54.14 -20.83
CA GLU A 499 29.59 -54.35 -19.88
C GLU A 499 29.82 -53.57 -18.55
N PRO A 500 28.77 -53.13 -17.80
CA PRO A 500 28.92 -52.20 -16.68
C PRO A 500 28.81 -52.82 -15.26
N THR A 501 29.73 -52.35 -14.39
CA THR A 501 29.58 -51.94 -12.98
C THR A 501 29.38 -52.97 -11.85
N ARG A 502 30.14 -52.79 -10.76
CA ARG A 502 29.56 -52.80 -9.40
C ARG A 502 30.28 -51.79 -8.48
N ILE A 503 29.51 -50.86 -7.93
CA ILE A 503 29.91 -49.85 -6.93
C ILE A 503 29.72 -50.43 -5.53
N VAL A 504 30.62 -50.05 -4.62
CA VAL A 504 30.63 -50.37 -3.18
C VAL A 504 29.75 -49.36 -2.43
N GLU A 505 28.85 -49.83 -1.57
CA GLU A 505 28.01 -49.01 -0.66
C GLU A 505 28.75 -48.69 0.65
N GLU A 506 28.74 -47.41 1.03
CA GLU A 506 29.13 -46.89 2.34
C GLU A 506 27.92 -46.82 3.31
N LYS A 507 28.23 -46.88 4.60
CA LYS A 507 27.30 -47.04 5.75
C LYS A 507 26.34 -45.84 5.92
N PRO A 508 25.03 -46.02 6.20
CA PRO A 508 24.07 -44.92 6.26
C PRO A 508 24.16 -44.12 7.57
N GLU A 509 24.35 -42.80 7.45
CA GLU A 509 24.25 -41.79 8.52
C GLU A 509 22.80 -41.55 8.98
N PRO A 510 22.56 -40.99 10.19
CA PRO A 510 21.22 -40.84 10.74
C PRO A 510 20.34 -39.92 9.89
N LYS A 511 19.20 -40.47 9.46
CA LYS A 511 18.18 -39.78 8.65
C LYS A 511 17.37 -38.82 9.53
N GLY A 512 17.80 -37.57 9.64
CA GLY A 512 17.01 -36.51 10.27
C GLY A 512 16.12 -35.77 9.28
N VAL A 513 14.88 -35.46 9.67
CA VAL A 513 13.92 -34.65 8.90
C VAL A 513 13.41 -33.51 9.75
N THR A 514 13.52 -32.28 9.27
CA THR A 514 12.88 -31.12 9.91
C THR A 514 11.57 -30.76 9.22
N VAL A 515 10.52 -30.58 10.02
CA VAL A 515 9.26 -29.94 9.61
C VAL A 515 9.13 -28.59 10.31
N SER A 516 9.51 -27.52 9.62
CA SER A 516 9.55 -26.17 10.20
C SER A 516 8.22 -25.43 10.07
N ARG A 517 7.47 -25.65 8.97
CA ARG A 517 6.20 -24.96 8.73
C ARG A 517 5.28 -25.75 7.81
N ILE A 518 3.99 -25.73 8.13
CA ILE A 518 2.92 -26.16 7.21
C ILE A 518 2.25 -24.88 6.70
N LEU A 519 2.21 -24.70 5.38
CA LEU A 519 1.63 -23.54 4.72
C LEU A 519 0.23 -23.89 4.19
N GLU A 520 -0.76 -23.03 4.41
CA GLU A 520 -2.13 -23.29 3.97
C GLU A 520 -2.31 -22.84 2.51
N TYR A 521 -2.97 -23.65 1.69
CA TYR A 521 -3.34 -23.25 0.34
C TYR A 521 -4.82 -22.80 0.37
N GLY A 522 -5.03 -21.47 0.38
CA GLY A 522 -6.36 -20.85 0.52
C GLY A 522 -6.74 -20.59 1.97
N SER A 523 -7.37 -19.45 2.25
CA SER A 523 -7.63 -18.93 3.61
C SER A 523 -8.97 -19.41 4.16
N THR A 524 -9.00 -20.43 5.02
CA THR A 524 -10.17 -20.67 5.90
C THR A 524 -9.94 -21.63 7.06
N VAL A 525 -8.70 -22.01 7.36
CA VAL A 525 -8.42 -22.92 8.47
C VAL A 525 -7.81 -22.19 9.65
N SER A 526 -8.34 -22.46 10.85
CA SER A 526 -7.83 -21.89 12.09
C SER A 526 -6.33 -22.19 12.27
N ASN A 527 -5.58 -21.24 12.82
CA ASN A 527 -4.19 -21.44 13.25
C ASN A 527 -4.04 -22.67 14.18
N GLU A 528 -5.11 -23.09 14.86
CA GLU A 528 -5.15 -24.28 15.71
C GLU A 528 -5.05 -25.59 14.92
N LEU A 529 -5.67 -25.70 13.74
CA LEU A 529 -5.58 -26.93 12.92
C LEU A 529 -4.18 -27.10 12.34
N SER A 530 -3.60 -26.02 11.79
CA SER A 530 -2.22 -26.00 11.28
C SER A 530 -1.22 -26.41 12.36
N ARG A 531 -1.40 -25.93 13.59
CA ARG A 531 -0.59 -26.36 14.75
C ARG A 531 -0.83 -27.83 15.11
N SER A 532 -2.08 -28.29 15.13
CA SER A 532 -2.43 -29.68 15.46
C SER A 532 -1.88 -30.70 14.45
N ILE A 533 -1.92 -30.39 13.15
CA ILE A 533 -1.30 -31.20 12.09
C ILE A 533 0.22 -31.22 12.26
N LEU A 534 0.84 -30.04 12.48
CA LEU A 534 2.28 -29.92 12.68
C LEU A 534 2.76 -30.73 13.91
N GLU A 535 2.07 -30.62 15.04
CA GLU A 535 2.40 -31.37 16.25
C GLU A 535 2.21 -32.88 16.06
N SER A 536 1.12 -33.29 15.41
CA SER A 536 0.86 -34.70 15.14
C SER A 536 1.91 -35.31 14.22
N LEU A 537 2.36 -34.57 13.20
CA LEU A 537 3.43 -34.99 12.31
C LEU A 537 4.77 -35.07 13.03
N LYS A 538 5.12 -34.07 13.86
CA LYS A 538 6.35 -34.10 14.67
C LYS A 538 6.41 -35.31 15.60
N ARG A 539 5.30 -35.63 16.28
CA ARG A 539 5.19 -36.82 17.14
C ARG A 539 5.28 -38.12 16.34
N ALA A 540 4.71 -38.16 15.13
CA ALA A 540 4.77 -39.34 14.27
C ALA A 540 6.20 -39.61 13.75
N LEU A 541 6.93 -38.57 13.35
CA LEU A 541 8.33 -38.68 12.90
C LEU A 541 9.25 -39.16 14.03
N ASP A 542 9.08 -38.60 15.23
CA ASP A 542 9.81 -39.02 16.43
C ASP A 542 9.53 -40.50 16.78
N GLY A 543 8.25 -40.90 16.75
CA GLY A 543 7.83 -42.29 16.97
C GLY A 543 8.31 -43.29 15.91
N ALA A 544 8.59 -42.82 14.68
CA ALA A 544 9.18 -43.63 13.61
C ALA A 544 10.71 -43.72 13.68
N GLY A 545 11.35 -43.08 14.68
CA GLY A 545 12.80 -43.07 14.85
C GLY A 545 13.54 -42.08 13.93
N ILE A 546 12.83 -41.12 13.32
CA ILE A 546 13.41 -40.07 12.50
C ILE A 546 13.71 -38.86 13.39
N LEU A 547 14.97 -38.45 13.46
CA LEU A 547 15.38 -37.31 14.28
C LEU A 547 14.79 -36.00 13.72
N ASN A 548 13.98 -35.30 14.52
CA ASN A 548 13.45 -33.98 14.20
C ASN A 548 14.24 -32.87 14.92
N ASP A 549 15.55 -32.84 14.67
CA ASP A 549 16.44 -31.76 15.14
C ASP A 549 16.84 -30.88 13.95
N GLU A 550 16.50 -29.58 14.05
CA GLU A 550 16.81 -28.57 13.04
C GLU A 550 18.30 -28.43 12.76
N ARG A 551 19.18 -28.83 13.68
CA ARG A 551 20.64 -28.72 13.52
C ARG A 551 21.27 -29.94 12.86
N SER A 552 20.62 -31.11 12.90
CA SER A 552 21.16 -32.37 12.37
C SER A 552 20.32 -32.99 11.25
N ALA A 553 19.23 -32.34 10.83
CA ALA A 553 18.39 -32.84 9.74
C ALA A 553 19.05 -32.66 8.36
N ALA A 554 19.31 -33.79 7.71
CA ALA A 554 19.79 -33.88 6.33
C ALA A 554 18.71 -33.48 5.32
N PHE A 555 17.43 -33.71 5.65
CA PHE A 555 16.30 -33.40 4.78
C PHE A 555 15.34 -32.39 5.42
N ARG A 556 14.79 -31.51 4.59
CA ARG A 556 13.70 -30.61 4.97
C ARG A 556 12.41 -31.09 4.32
N PHE A 557 11.34 -31.21 5.10
CA PHE A 557 10.01 -31.44 4.57
C PHE A 557 9.19 -30.15 4.63
N GLU A 558 8.78 -29.66 3.46
CA GLU A 558 7.89 -28.51 3.32
C GLU A 558 6.54 -29.01 2.83
N SER A 559 5.47 -28.74 3.58
CA SER A 559 4.13 -29.19 3.21
C SER A 559 3.12 -28.07 3.19
N THR A 560 2.24 -28.15 2.21
CA THR A 560 0.97 -27.44 2.17
C THR A 560 -0.19 -28.39 2.40
N TYR A 561 -1.31 -27.87 2.88
CA TYR A 561 -2.54 -28.66 2.91
C TYR A 561 -3.76 -27.84 2.52
N SER A 562 -4.80 -28.55 2.12
CA SER A 562 -6.12 -28.03 1.79
C SER A 562 -7.19 -28.95 2.37
N GLU A 563 -8.27 -28.38 2.91
CA GLU A 563 -9.45 -29.13 3.36
C GLU A 563 -10.49 -29.14 2.24
N LEU A 564 -10.94 -30.34 1.85
CA LEU A 564 -12.04 -30.51 0.92
C LEU A 564 -13.38 -30.31 1.64
N SER A 565 -14.44 -30.04 0.87
CA SER A 565 -15.78 -29.75 1.39
C SER A 565 -16.41 -30.87 2.21
N ASP A 566 -15.92 -32.11 2.09
CA ASP A 566 -16.34 -33.28 2.89
C ASP A 566 -15.58 -33.44 4.22
N GLY A 567 -14.65 -32.52 4.53
CA GLY A 567 -13.78 -32.57 5.72
C GLY A 567 -12.55 -33.48 5.57
N THR A 568 -12.25 -33.93 4.34
CA THR A 568 -11.01 -34.62 4.01
C THR A 568 -9.88 -33.63 3.81
N LEU A 569 -8.78 -33.79 4.54
CA LEU A 569 -7.55 -33.02 4.36
C LEU A 569 -6.69 -33.67 3.28
N VAL A 570 -6.21 -32.86 2.34
CA VAL A 570 -5.20 -33.21 1.35
C VAL A 570 -3.92 -32.51 1.76
N VAL A 571 -2.89 -33.28 2.08
CA VAL A 571 -1.57 -32.76 2.44
C VAL A 571 -0.62 -33.05 1.28
N TYR A 572 -0.07 -32.00 0.70
CA TYR A 572 0.96 -32.08 -0.32
C TYR A 572 2.28 -31.60 0.27
N GLY A 573 3.33 -32.42 0.22
CA GLY A 573 4.63 -32.06 0.75
C GLY A 573 5.79 -32.45 -0.15
N ARG A 574 6.91 -31.76 0.02
CA ARG A 574 8.16 -31.98 -0.70
C ARG A 574 9.26 -32.29 0.29
N VAL A 575 10.03 -33.34 0.00
CA VAL A 575 11.26 -33.66 0.72
C VAL A 575 12.42 -33.07 -0.07
N ILE A 576 13.19 -32.21 0.58
CA ILE A 576 14.29 -31.44 -0.03
C ILE A 576 15.58 -31.83 0.68
N ASP A 577 16.60 -32.19 -0.09
CA ASP A 577 17.96 -32.38 0.43
C ASP A 577 18.53 -31.02 0.85
N ARG A 578 18.97 -30.91 2.10
CA ARG A 578 19.35 -29.61 2.67
C ARG A 578 20.76 -29.17 2.26
N ALA A 579 21.63 -30.10 1.89
CA ALA A 579 22.98 -29.78 1.43
C ALA A 579 22.96 -29.24 0.00
N THR A 580 22.09 -29.80 -0.85
CA THR A 580 22.00 -29.42 -2.27
C THR A 580 20.85 -28.46 -2.59
N GLY A 581 19.82 -28.39 -1.74
CA GLY A 581 18.61 -27.63 -1.97
C GLY A 581 17.65 -28.25 -2.99
N ILE A 582 17.93 -29.48 -3.45
CA ILE A 582 17.18 -30.14 -4.52
C ILE A 582 16.01 -30.96 -3.93
N PRO A 583 14.78 -30.84 -4.48
CA PRO A 583 13.67 -31.69 -4.06
C PRO A 583 13.89 -33.13 -4.54
N ILE A 584 13.96 -34.07 -3.60
CA ILE A 584 14.20 -35.50 -3.87
C ILE A 584 12.90 -36.31 -3.94
N GLY A 585 11.77 -35.72 -3.54
CA GLY A 585 10.47 -36.37 -3.69
C GLY A 585 9.30 -35.48 -3.31
N THR A 586 8.13 -35.81 -3.87
CA THR A 586 6.85 -35.23 -3.50
C THR A 586 5.96 -36.29 -2.88
N ILE A 587 5.08 -35.87 -1.97
CA ILE A 587 4.20 -36.70 -1.17
C ILE A 587 2.82 -36.06 -1.20
N GLU A 588 1.79 -36.83 -1.52
CA GLU A 588 0.40 -36.37 -1.52
C GLU A 588 -0.44 -37.39 -0.77
N ILE A 589 -1.09 -36.96 0.31
CA ILE A 589 -1.82 -37.85 1.21
C ILE A 589 -3.16 -37.23 1.60
N TYR A 590 -4.19 -38.07 1.54
CA TYR A 590 -5.58 -37.73 1.86
C TYR A 590 -5.96 -38.34 3.21
N GLY A 591 -6.60 -37.59 4.10
CA GLY A 591 -7.15 -38.12 5.34
C GLY A 591 -8.09 -37.17 6.07
N SER A 592 -9.04 -37.71 6.83
CA SER A 592 -10.08 -36.89 7.48
C SER A 592 -9.54 -36.00 8.60
N ARG A 593 -10.07 -34.77 8.69
CA ARG A 593 -9.81 -33.82 9.78
C ARG A 593 -10.07 -34.38 11.18
N ARG A 594 -11.02 -35.29 11.35
CA ARG A 594 -11.31 -35.92 12.66
C ARG A 594 -10.20 -36.89 13.12
N ASN A 595 -9.37 -37.37 12.19
CA ASN A 595 -8.34 -38.37 12.43
C ASN A 595 -6.92 -37.85 12.14
N ILE A 596 -6.62 -36.59 12.48
CA ILE A 596 -5.32 -35.94 12.22
C ILE A 596 -4.11 -36.75 12.71
N ARG A 597 -4.23 -37.48 13.83
CA ARG A 597 -3.15 -38.34 14.32
C ARG A 597 -2.81 -39.49 13.36
N SER A 598 -3.83 -40.09 12.75
CA SER A 598 -3.64 -41.13 11.72
C SER A 598 -3.07 -40.54 10.43
N LEU A 599 -3.51 -39.34 10.05
CA LEU A 599 -2.96 -38.61 8.91
C LEU A 599 -1.47 -38.30 9.10
N GLY A 600 -1.06 -37.81 10.27
CA GLY A 600 0.35 -37.57 10.60
C GLY A 600 1.22 -38.82 10.50
N GLY A 601 0.72 -39.97 10.98
CA GLY A 601 1.39 -41.26 10.85
C GLY A 601 1.61 -41.67 9.38
N ARG A 602 0.58 -41.58 8.55
CA ARG A 602 0.68 -41.91 7.11
C ARG A 602 1.66 -41.00 6.36
N ILE A 603 1.75 -39.72 6.75
CA ILE A 603 2.74 -38.79 6.18
C ILE A 603 4.16 -39.19 6.59
N ALA A 604 4.39 -39.53 7.86
CA ALA A 604 5.68 -40.00 8.32
C ALA A 604 6.13 -41.28 7.59
N ASP A 605 5.24 -42.25 7.41
CA ASP A 605 5.53 -43.48 6.65
C ASP A 605 5.91 -43.18 5.19
N ALA A 606 5.19 -42.26 4.54
CA ALA A 606 5.52 -41.86 3.17
C ALA A 606 6.86 -41.12 3.08
N ILE A 607 7.19 -40.30 4.07
CA ILE A 607 8.51 -39.65 4.16
C ILE A 607 9.61 -40.70 4.28
N MET A 608 9.43 -41.74 5.11
CA MET A 608 10.41 -42.83 5.23
C MET A 608 10.67 -43.58 3.92
N VAL A 609 9.64 -43.74 3.09
CA VAL A 609 9.79 -44.38 1.76
C VAL A 609 10.58 -43.49 0.80
N LYS A 610 10.40 -42.17 0.88
CA LYS A 610 11.03 -41.21 -0.04
C LYS A 610 12.46 -40.84 0.33
N ILE A 611 12.82 -40.97 1.61
CA ILE A 611 14.21 -40.77 2.04
C ILE A 611 14.99 -42.03 1.71
N PRO A 612 15.97 -41.97 0.78
CA PRO A 612 16.76 -43.13 0.39
C PRO A 612 17.39 -43.80 1.62
N ARG A 613 17.28 -45.14 1.72
CA ARG A 613 17.73 -45.98 2.86
C ARG A 613 19.16 -45.72 3.30
#